data_AF-A0A955Y2W8-F1
#
_entry.id   AF-A0A955Y2W8-F1
#
_cell.length_a   1.000
_cell.length_b   1.000
_cell.length_c   1.000
_cell.angle_alpha   90.00
_cell.angle_beta   90.00
_cell.angle_gamma   90.00
#
_symmetry.space_group_name_H-M   'P 1'
#
loop_
_entity.id
_entity.type
_entity.pdbx_description
1 polymer ?
#
loop_
_entity_poly.entity_id
_entity_poly.type
_entity_poly.pdbx_seq_one_letter_code
_entity_poly.pdbx_strand_id
1 'polypeptide(L)'
;MLIAALTAHAAPVVVTEEVAQLAATLATIDAATCAPVLDGVFDHLEAIDPARVDMDDVHANGPALVQGVWQARLALHDTLVALHAEGPVPDDCITGFRRVDIATRYLVDHLLMEQPEPEAWLTTAGFTGVGDLRSGDILVTRGAALSSAGIAHIGRIDSQFSHNAMIHVDADGKVWTIEAYLEKGGLVQPLDDFLHHGLGRIVVLRHDDAALAAKASALAYERVAHGDPIDYDEAFRTDDDGEQLFCSEIGPWAFGLAGGPRDMPLHRTVFPRDANPAMFDAMGIEGDLIAAPADLLFDPRFRILGEWRELHALEEMRRHDAVVEALFRWMEEDGYALDPQWKHRATVRVGLTVRRTPGLGRLVEGMVHPNGDPQFLVAGLALQEAGNRLWKDFDRALDGEEHPSYAEMHRVLEAIRTTDLEVWVDHPRRANVHRVVNPG
;
A
#
# COMPACT_ATOMS: atom_id res chain seq x y z
N MET A 1 -41.87 -6.92 33.42
CA MET A 1 -41.80 -5.44 33.58
C MET A 1 -40.37 -5.07 33.90
N LEU A 2 -39.80 -4.17 33.09
CA LEU A 2 -38.53 -3.46 33.25
C LEU A 2 -37.21 -4.25 33.26
N ILE A 3 -36.75 -4.63 32.07
CA ILE A 3 -35.38 -4.28 31.61
C ILE A 3 -35.53 -3.84 30.14
N ALA A 4 -36.20 -2.71 29.95
CA ALA A 4 -36.03 -1.89 28.74
C ALA A 4 -35.00 -0.84 29.16
N ALA A 5 -33.72 -1.25 29.15
CA ALA A 5 -32.62 -0.35 29.42
C ALA A 5 -32.57 0.66 28.27
N LEU A 6 -32.61 1.93 28.65
CA LEU A 6 -32.48 3.08 27.77
C LEU A 6 -31.22 2.95 26.91
N THR A 7 -31.36 2.52 25.66
CA THR A 7 -30.45 2.93 24.59
C THR A 7 -30.73 4.41 24.36
N ALA A 8 -30.07 5.27 25.14
CA ALA A 8 -29.92 6.66 24.76
C ALA A 8 -29.37 6.65 23.33
N HIS A 9 -30.18 7.10 22.38
CA HIS A 9 -29.76 7.19 20.99
C HIS A 9 -28.60 8.18 21.00
N ALA A 10 -27.38 7.70 20.82
CA ALA A 10 -26.23 8.56 20.71
C ALA A 10 -26.45 9.53 19.54
N ALA A 11 -26.02 10.78 19.68
CA ALA A 11 -26.22 11.78 18.64
C ALA A 11 -25.57 11.33 17.32
N PRO A 12 -26.15 11.71 16.16
CA PRO A 12 -25.48 11.55 14.87
C PRO A 12 -24.10 12.21 14.86
N VAL A 13 -23.17 11.64 14.10
CA VAL A 13 -21.83 12.18 13.87
C VAL A 13 -21.92 13.17 12.71
N VAL A 14 -21.65 14.44 13.00
CA VAL A 14 -21.63 15.52 12.01
C VAL A 14 -20.21 15.62 11.45
N VAL A 15 -20.01 15.14 10.22
CA VAL A 15 -18.67 14.98 9.62
C VAL A 15 -17.97 16.34 9.45
N THR A 16 -18.72 17.40 9.19
CA THR A 16 -18.15 18.76 9.13
C THR A 16 -17.48 19.20 10.43
N GLU A 17 -18.04 18.81 11.58
CA GLU A 17 -17.43 19.08 12.90
C GLU A 17 -16.18 18.22 13.11
N GLU A 18 -16.23 16.94 12.70
CA GLU A 18 -15.10 16.01 12.80
C GLU A 18 -13.89 16.47 11.97
N VAL A 19 -14.12 16.93 10.74
CA VAL A 19 -13.04 17.46 9.88
C VAL A 19 -12.43 18.74 10.45
N ALA A 20 -13.26 19.63 11.02
CA ALA A 20 -12.78 20.83 11.69
C ALA A 20 -11.96 20.50 12.94
N GLN A 21 -12.41 19.53 13.74
CA GLN A 21 -11.70 19.08 14.93
C GLN A 21 -10.38 18.37 14.59
N LEU A 22 -10.36 17.56 13.53
CA LEU A 22 -9.14 16.95 12.99
C LEU A 22 -8.09 18.04 12.68
N ALA A 23 -8.45 19.03 11.85
CA ALA A 23 -7.54 20.10 11.48
C ALA A 23 -7.04 20.90 12.70
N ALA A 24 -7.93 21.21 13.65
CA ALA A 24 -7.57 21.91 14.88
C ALA A 24 -6.61 21.11 15.76
N THR A 25 -6.83 19.79 15.87
CA THR A 25 -5.99 18.90 16.68
C THR A 25 -4.61 18.73 16.07
N LEU A 26 -4.52 18.53 14.76
CA LEU A 26 -3.24 18.40 14.06
C LEU A 26 -2.36 19.65 14.18
N ALA A 27 -2.97 20.84 14.24
CA ALA A 27 -2.25 22.09 14.44
C ALA A 27 -1.60 22.24 15.83
N THR A 28 -1.86 21.32 16.77
CA THR A 28 -1.27 21.32 18.13
C THR A 28 -0.05 20.41 18.27
N ILE A 29 0.30 19.67 17.21
CA ILE A 29 1.41 18.73 17.22
C ILE A 29 2.74 19.48 17.32
N ASP A 30 3.57 19.05 18.27
CA ASP A 30 4.97 19.43 18.40
C ASP A 30 5.82 18.20 18.73
N ALA A 31 7.14 18.38 18.89
CA ALA A 31 8.06 17.29 19.17
C ALA A 31 7.75 16.52 20.48
N ALA A 32 7.10 17.15 21.46
CA ALA A 32 6.75 16.54 22.73
C ALA A 32 5.37 15.87 22.72
N THR A 33 4.45 16.34 21.87
CA THR A 33 3.05 15.87 21.82
C THR A 33 2.75 14.95 20.64
N CYS A 34 3.67 14.82 19.67
CA CYS A 34 3.41 14.16 18.39
C CYS A 34 2.73 12.78 18.50
N ALA A 35 3.40 11.79 19.08
CA ALA A 35 2.86 10.43 19.16
C ALA A 35 1.49 10.35 19.86
N PRO A 36 1.32 10.84 21.10
CA PRO A 36 0.03 10.71 21.80
C PRO A 36 -1.11 11.48 21.13
N VAL A 37 -0.83 12.61 20.47
CA VAL A 37 -1.86 13.35 19.72
C VAL A 37 -2.28 12.58 18.48
N LEU A 38 -1.32 12.05 17.69
CA LEU A 38 -1.61 11.28 16.49
C LEU A 38 -2.34 9.97 16.79
N ASP A 39 -1.94 9.27 17.85
CA ASP A 39 -2.65 8.06 18.31
C ASP A 39 -4.09 8.39 18.73
N GLY A 40 -4.29 9.47 19.48
CA GLY A 40 -5.63 9.92 19.86
C GLY A 40 -6.51 10.30 18.68
N VAL A 41 -5.94 10.93 17.64
CA VAL A 41 -6.64 11.21 16.38
C VAL A 41 -7.01 9.93 15.65
N PHE A 42 -6.06 8.99 15.51
CA PHE A 42 -6.32 7.72 14.86
C PHE A 42 -7.42 6.91 15.56
N ASP A 43 -7.30 6.74 16.88
CA ASP A 43 -8.27 5.99 17.68
C ASP A 43 -9.67 6.62 17.60
N HIS A 44 -9.75 7.96 17.54
CA HIS A 44 -11.00 8.68 17.35
C HIS A 44 -11.63 8.40 15.97
N LEU A 45 -10.84 8.48 14.89
CA LEU A 45 -11.32 8.20 13.53
C LEU A 45 -11.80 6.75 13.38
N GLU A 46 -11.06 5.78 13.94
CA GLU A 46 -11.43 4.36 13.94
C GLU A 46 -12.70 4.07 14.76
N ALA A 47 -12.97 4.88 15.79
CA ALA A 47 -14.14 4.74 16.63
C ALA A 47 -15.43 5.31 16.01
N ILE A 48 -15.35 6.00 14.86
CA ILE A 48 -16.53 6.51 14.16
C ILE A 48 -17.34 5.32 13.63
N ASP A 49 -18.56 5.18 14.16
CA ASP A 49 -19.54 4.21 13.69
C ASP A 49 -20.19 4.74 12.40
N PRO A 50 -20.00 4.09 11.23
CA PRO A 50 -20.59 4.54 9.97
C PRO A 50 -22.11 4.64 10.03
N ALA A 51 -22.77 3.78 10.83
CA ALA A 51 -24.23 3.80 10.98
C ALA A 51 -24.75 5.05 11.73
N ARG A 52 -23.85 5.83 12.35
CA ARG A 52 -24.17 7.07 13.05
C ARG A 52 -23.83 8.32 12.25
N VAL A 53 -23.21 8.20 11.09
CA VAL A 53 -22.87 9.34 10.23
C VAL A 53 -24.14 10.05 9.77
N ASP A 54 -24.16 11.38 9.90
CA ASP A 54 -25.23 12.21 9.37
C ASP A 54 -25.10 12.31 7.84
N MET A 55 -25.86 11.47 7.13
CA MET A 55 -25.85 11.44 5.66
C MET A 55 -26.41 12.72 5.03
N ASP A 56 -27.25 13.48 5.74
CA ASP A 56 -27.71 14.79 5.24
C ASP A 56 -26.54 15.78 5.24
N ASP A 57 -25.67 15.75 6.26
CA ASP A 57 -24.43 16.54 6.31
C ASP A 57 -23.47 16.13 5.18
N VAL A 58 -23.26 14.82 4.97
CA VAL A 58 -22.39 14.31 3.91
C VAL A 58 -22.89 14.73 2.53
N HIS A 59 -24.19 14.55 2.22
CA HIS A 59 -24.73 14.94 0.92
C HIS A 59 -24.74 16.45 0.71
N ALA A 60 -24.95 17.24 1.77
CA ALA A 60 -24.95 18.70 1.68
C ALA A 60 -23.53 19.29 1.52
N ASN A 61 -22.52 18.66 2.11
CA ASN A 61 -21.17 19.22 2.24
C ASN A 61 -20.07 18.36 1.57
N GLY A 62 -20.40 17.28 0.88
CA GLY A 62 -19.47 16.26 0.38
C GLY A 62 -18.17 16.79 -0.27
N PRO A 63 -18.24 17.63 -1.32
CA PRO A 63 -17.04 18.19 -1.94
C PRO A 63 -16.18 19.02 -0.97
N ALA A 64 -16.81 19.78 -0.07
CA ALA A 64 -16.11 20.57 0.94
C ALA A 64 -15.47 19.70 2.03
N LEU A 65 -16.13 18.60 2.42
CA LEU A 65 -15.61 17.61 3.36
C LEU A 65 -14.37 16.91 2.79
N VAL A 66 -14.45 16.40 1.55
CA VAL A 66 -13.32 15.77 0.87
C VAL A 66 -12.14 16.74 0.78
N GLN A 67 -12.37 17.97 0.35
CA GLN A 67 -11.33 18.98 0.28
C GLN A 67 -10.76 19.32 1.67
N GLY A 68 -11.61 19.38 2.71
CA GLY A 68 -11.19 19.63 4.08
C GLY A 68 -10.24 18.55 4.61
N VAL A 69 -10.58 17.27 4.42
CA VAL A 69 -9.70 16.15 4.81
C VAL A 69 -8.41 16.16 3.99
N TRP A 70 -8.48 16.47 2.69
CA TRP A 70 -7.29 16.63 1.85
C TRP A 70 -6.35 17.73 2.38
N GLN A 71 -6.87 18.89 2.73
CA GLN A 71 -6.06 19.97 3.32
C GLN A 71 -5.48 19.57 4.68
N ALA A 72 -6.23 18.84 5.50
CA ALA A 72 -5.71 18.32 6.77
C ALA A 72 -4.51 17.37 6.56
N ARG A 73 -4.55 16.52 5.53
CA ARG A 73 -3.44 15.62 5.17
C ARG A 73 -2.21 16.36 4.66
N LEU A 74 -2.39 17.42 3.88
CA LEU A 74 -1.28 18.30 3.47
C LEU A 74 -0.67 19.02 4.67
N ALA A 75 -1.50 19.54 5.59
CA ALA A 75 -1.03 20.18 6.82
C ALA A 75 -0.30 19.18 7.75
N LEU A 76 -0.76 17.93 7.78
CA LEU A 76 -0.08 16.84 8.49
C LEU A 76 1.33 16.63 7.92
N HIS A 77 1.48 16.58 6.59
CA HIS A 77 2.79 16.49 5.94
C HIS A 77 3.69 17.69 6.27
N ASP A 78 3.16 18.91 6.17
CA ASP A 78 3.91 20.13 6.50
C ASP A 78 4.36 20.14 7.98
N THR A 79 3.54 19.58 8.88
CA THR A 79 3.89 19.42 10.29
C THR A 79 5.06 18.45 10.47
N LEU A 80 5.05 17.31 9.77
CA LEU A 80 6.17 16.37 9.78
C LEU A 80 7.47 17.01 9.26
N VAL A 81 7.38 17.80 8.18
CA VAL A 81 8.51 18.57 7.65
C VAL A 81 9.05 19.55 8.70
N ALA A 82 8.17 20.27 9.40
CA ALA A 82 8.57 21.20 10.45
C ALA A 82 9.27 20.49 11.63
N LEU A 83 8.73 19.35 12.08
CA LEU A 83 9.34 18.55 13.14
C LEU A 83 10.76 18.07 12.74
N HIS A 84 10.93 17.62 11.50
CA HIS A 84 12.24 17.24 10.98
C HIS A 84 13.24 18.39 10.94
N ALA A 85 12.78 19.62 10.70
CA ALA A 85 13.62 20.80 10.74
C ALA A 85 14.10 21.16 12.16
N GLU A 86 13.35 20.76 13.19
CA GLU A 86 13.69 20.97 14.60
C GLU A 86 14.64 19.89 15.14
N GLY A 87 14.61 18.67 14.58
CA GLY A 87 15.52 17.59 14.94
C GLY A 87 15.06 16.21 14.48
N PRO A 88 15.70 15.13 14.98
CA PRO A 88 15.26 13.77 14.72
C PRO A 88 13.83 13.55 15.23
N VAL A 89 12.96 13.01 14.38
CA VAL A 89 11.59 12.65 14.72
C VAL A 89 11.56 11.21 15.25
N PRO A 90 11.00 10.95 16.44
CA PRO A 90 10.88 9.60 16.99
C PRO A 90 10.04 8.63 16.12
N ASP A 91 10.37 7.34 16.15
CA ASP A 91 9.70 6.31 15.34
C ASP A 91 8.20 6.14 15.68
N ASP A 92 7.80 6.34 16.94
CA ASP A 92 6.40 6.29 17.38
C ASP A 92 5.59 7.46 16.80
N CYS A 93 6.17 8.64 16.73
CA CYS A 93 5.60 9.80 16.04
C CYS A 93 5.40 9.51 14.55
N ILE A 94 6.39 8.94 13.86
CA ILE A 94 6.27 8.53 12.44
C ILE A 94 5.18 7.46 12.25
N THR A 95 5.08 6.52 13.18
CA THR A 95 4.01 5.51 13.19
C THR A 95 2.64 6.17 13.29
N GLY A 96 2.48 7.14 14.19
CA GLY A 96 1.26 7.94 14.30
C GLY A 96 0.90 8.66 13.00
N PHE A 97 1.89 9.26 12.32
CA PHE A 97 1.67 9.93 11.03
C PHE A 97 1.12 8.98 9.97
N ARG A 98 1.69 7.77 9.87
CA ARG A 98 1.26 6.73 8.94
C ARG A 98 -0.17 6.28 9.22
N ARG A 99 -0.49 6.01 10.49
CA ARG A 99 -1.83 5.59 10.92
C ARG A 99 -2.88 6.64 10.59
N VAL A 100 -2.61 7.91 10.89
CA VAL A 100 -3.53 9.01 10.57
C VAL A 100 -3.68 9.20 9.05
N ASP A 101 -2.61 9.08 8.25
CA ASP A 101 -2.73 9.15 6.78
C ASP A 101 -3.64 8.03 6.23
N ILE A 102 -3.52 6.79 6.73
CA ILE A 102 -4.40 5.68 6.32
C ILE A 102 -5.86 5.94 6.71
N ALA A 103 -6.12 6.29 7.97
CA ALA A 103 -7.48 6.54 8.45
C ALA A 103 -8.16 7.69 7.69
N THR A 104 -7.42 8.77 7.42
CA THR A 104 -7.95 9.91 6.65
C THR A 104 -8.14 9.59 5.17
N ARG A 105 -7.36 8.68 4.56
CA ARG A 105 -7.64 8.18 3.21
C ARG A 105 -8.91 7.36 3.16
N TYR A 106 -9.14 6.47 4.12
CA TYR A 106 -10.40 5.72 4.19
C TYR A 106 -11.61 6.64 4.37
N LEU A 107 -11.48 7.69 5.20
CA LEU A 107 -12.51 8.71 5.33
C LEU A 107 -12.80 9.41 3.99
N VAL A 108 -11.75 9.82 3.26
CA VAL A 108 -11.91 10.41 1.92
C VAL A 108 -12.60 9.46 0.96
N ASP A 109 -12.18 8.20 0.93
CA ASP A 109 -12.75 7.20 0.01
C ASP A 109 -14.24 7.00 0.30
N HIS A 110 -14.63 6.91 1.58
CA HIS A 110 -16.03 6.83 1.98
C HIS A 110 -16.82 8.07 1.53
N LEU A 111 -16.30 9.27 1.79
CA LEU A 111 -16.94 10.51 1.37
C LEU A 111 -17.08 10.66 -0.16
N LEU A 112 -16.17 10.05 -0.94
CA LEU A 112 -16.24 10.04 -2.40
C LEU A 112 -17.31 9.05 -2.90
N MET A 113 -17.44 7.88 -2.27
CA MET A 113 -18.45 6.88 -2.65
C MET A 113 -19.89 7.39 -2.46
N GLU A 114 -20.11 8.30 -1.51
CA GLU A 114 -21.43 8.91 -1.24
C GLU A 114 -21.75 10.09 -2.18
N GLN A 115 -20.82 10.48 -3.08
CA GLN A 115 -21.05 11.59 -4.00
C GLN A 115 -21.60 11.10 -5.35
N PRO A 116 -22.50 11.87 -5.99
CA PRO A 116 -23.04 11.50 -7.29
C PRO A 116 -22.03 11.66 -8.43
N GLU A 117 -21.16 12.68 -8.36
CA GLU A 117 -20.13 12.97 -9.36
C GLU A 117 -18.79 13.33 -8.68
N PRO A 118 -18.14 12.36 -8.03
CA PRO A 118 -16.88 12.59 -7.32
C PRO A 118 -15.72 12.91 -8.27
N GLU A 119 -14.85 13.83 -7.86
CA GLU A 119 -13.60 14.10 -8.57
C GLU A 119 -12.53 13.05 -8.19
N ALA A 120 -11.93 12.41 -9.20
CA ALA A 120 -10.90 11.38 -8.99
C ALA A 120 -9.58 11.96 -8.45
N TRP A 121 -9.28 13.21 -8.81
CA TRP A 121 -8.05 13.91 -8.42
C TRP A 121 -8.31 14.86 -7.27
N LEU A 122 -7.45 14.78 -6.25
CA LEU A 122 -7.26 15.84 -5.25
C LEU A 122 -5.87 16.44 -5.47
N THR A 123 -5.78 17.75 -5.65
CA THR A 123 -4.54 18.39 -6.08
C THR A 123 -4.15 19.58 -5.21
N THR A 124 -2.88 19.94 -5.29
CA THR A 124 -2.34 21.19 -4.74
C THR A 124 -2.31 22.29 -5.80
N ALA A 125 -2.14 23.55 -5.38
CA ALA A 125 -2.06 24.65 -6.32
C ALA A 125 -0.87 24.50 -7.28
N GLY A 126 -1.15 24.51 -8.59
CA GLY A 126 -0.13 24.38 -9.64
C GLY A 126 0.14 22.96 -10.12
N PHE A 127 -0.68 21.99 -9.71
CA PHE A 127 -0.73 20.64 -10.26
C PHE A 127 -2.18 20.29 -10.61
N THR A 128 -2.42 19.82 -11.84
CA THR A 128 -3.77 19.49 -12.34
C THR A 128 -3.92 18.03 -12.72
N GLY A 129 -2.81 17.29 -12.80
CA GLY A 129 -2.79 15.87 -13.11
C GLY A 129 -1.52 15.47 -13.85
N VAL A 130 -1.56 14.33 -14.55
CA VAL A 130 -0.39 13.71 -15.19
C VAL A 130 0.31 14.60 -16.24
N GLY A 131 -0.39 15.60 -16.79
CA GLY A 131 0.21 16.56 -17.73
C GLY A 131 1.24 17.50 -17.09
N ASP A 132 1.24 17.64 -15.76
CA ASP A 132 2.17 18.51 -15.02
C ASP A 132 3.38 17.76 -14.43
N LEU A 133 3.52 16.47 -14.78
CA LEU A 133 4.64 15.63 -14.35
C LEU A 133 5.97 16.13 -14.91
N ARG A 134 7.04 15.96 -14.13
CA ARG A 134 8.39 16.39 -14.45
C ARG A 134 9.39 15.28 -14.15
N SER A 135 10.54 15.35 -14.83
CA SER A 135 11.69 14.48 -14.54
C SER A 135 12.05 14.53 -13.06
N GLY A 136 12.04 13.36 -12.42
CA GLY A 136 12.35 13.19 -11.00
C GLY A 136 11.13 13.15 -10.07
N ASP A 137 9.91 13.39 -10.57
CA ASP A 137 8.70 13.07 -9.81
C ASP A 137 8.64 11.56 -9.56
N ILE A 138 8.06 11.16 -8.42
CA ILE A 138 7.83 9.76 -8.07
C ILE A 138 6.33 9.55 -7.96
N LEU A 139 5.82 8.54 -8.68
CA LEU A 139 4.47 8.04 -8.54
C LEU A 139 4.50 6.92 -7.48
N VAL A 140 3.80 7.13 -6.37
CA VAL A 140 3.58 6.12 -5.34
C VAL A 140 2.18 5.54 -5.59
N THR A 141 2.10 4.25 -5.93
CA THR A 141 0.88 3.67 -6.49
C THR A 141 0.42 2.40 -5.79
N ARG A 142 -0.85 2.10 -6.00
CA ARG A 142 -1.55 0.89 -5.55
C ARG A 142 -2.31 0.35 -6.75
N GLY A 143 -2.07 -0.90 -7.12
CA GLY A 143 -2.92 -1.60 -8.09
C GLY A 143 -4.23 -2.05 -7.44
N ALA A 144 -5.23 -2.47 -8.21
CA ALA A 144 -6.49 -2.98 -7.63
C ALA A 144 -6.37 -4.43 -7.10
N ALA A 145 -5.33 -5.17 -7.48
CA ALA A 145 -5.19 -6.59 -7.17
C ALA A 145 -4.88 -6.89 -5.69
N LEU A 146 -5.25 -8.09 -5.25
CA LEU A 146 -4.98 -8.60 -3.90
C LEU A 146 -3.47 -8.74 -3.60
N SER A 147 -2.63 -9.06 -4.58
CA SER A 147 -1.17 -9.10 -4.39
C SER A 147 -0.58 -7.73 -4.04
N SER A 148 -1.16 -6.67 -4.63
CA SER A 148 -0.79 -5.29 -4.33
C SER A 148 -1.23 -4.91 -2.90
N ALA A 149 -2.34 -5.48 -2.38
CA ALA A 149 -2.71 -5.36 -0.96
C ALA A 149 -1.65 -6.05 -0.09
N GLY A 150 -1.24 -7.28 -0.47
CA GLY A 150 -0.17 -8.02 0.20
C GLY A 150 1.10 -7.20 0.43
N ILE A 151 1.58 -6.49 -0.60
CA ILE A 151 2.77 -5.63 -0.47
C ILE A 151 2.50 -4.43 0.43
N ALA A 152 1.31 -3.82 0.34
CA ALA A 152 0.96 -2.65 1.13
C ALA A 152 0.92 -2.95 2.66
N HIS A 153 0.69 -4.20 3.03
CA HIS A 153 0.51 -4.68 4.41
C HIS A 153 1.66 -5.58 4.93
N ILE A 154 2.73 -5.84 4.16
CA ILE A 154 3.78 -6.80 4.58
C ILE A 154 4.69 -6.25 5.71
N GLY A 155 4.64 -4.93 5.93
CA GLY A 155 5.42 -4.25 6.94
C GLY A 155 4.73 -4.23 8.30
N ARG A 156 5.48 -3.91 9.35
CA ARG A 156 4.97 -3.76 10.72
C ARG A 156 3.90 -2.65 10.83
N ILE A 157 3.95 -1.69 9.94
CA ILE A 157 2.96 -0.63 9.82
C ILE A 157 2.37 -0.77 8.43
N ASP A 158 1.06 -0.94 8.39
CA ASP A 158 0.31 -1.02 7.14
C ASP A 158 0.49 0.24 6.31
N SER A 159 0.15 0.13 5.03
CA SER A 159 0.08 1.24 4.10
C SER A 159 -0.99 0.97 3.06
N GLN A 160 -1.17 1.91 2.12
CA GLN A 160 -2.10 1.74 1.00
C GLN A 160 -1.39 1.75 -0.35
N PHE A 161 -0.08 1.43 -0.40
CA PHE A 161 0.73 1.52 -1.61
C PHE A 161 1.65 0.32 -1.78
N SER A 162 1.84 -0.09 -3.02
CA SER A 162 2.54 -1.34 -3.36
C SER A 162 3.63 -1.18 -4.40
N HIS A 163 3.73 -0.02 -5.06
CA HIS A 163 4.67 0.18 -6.16
C HIS A 163 5.08 1.63 -6.28
N ASN A 164 6.32 1.87 -6.71
CA ASN A 164 6.78 3.20 -7.09
C ASN A 164 7.27 3.21 -8.54
N ALA A 165 7.10 4.35 -9.20
CA ALA A 165 7.67 4.62 -10.51
C ALA A 165 8.32 6.01 -10.49
N MET A 166 9.52 6.15 -11.04
CA MET A 166 10.16 7.45 -11.23
C MET A 166 9.87 7.99 -12.63
N ILE A 167 9.55 9.27 -12.74
CA ILE A 167 9.27 9.94 -14.00
C ILE A 167 10.54 10.44 -14.67
N HIS A 168 10.66 10.18 -15.97
CA HIS A 168 11.61 10.82 -16.87
C HIS A 168 10.88 11.44 -18.06
N VAL A 169 11.11 12.73 -18.31
CA VAL A 169 10.66 13.44 -19.50
C VAL A 169 11.85 13.59 -20.43
N ASP A 170 11.76 13.02 -21.62
CA ASP A 170 12.85 13.07 -22.60
C ASP A 170 12.91 14.42 -23.36
N ALA A 171 13.89 14.54 -24.26
CA ALA A 171 14.11 15.77 -25.02
C ALA A 171 12.96 16.12 -25.98
N ASP A 172 12.14 15.14 -26.39
CA ASP A 172 10.97 15.33 -27.25
C ASP A 172 9.70 15.63 -26.44
N GLY A 173 9.81 15.66 -25.10
CA GLY A 173 8.70 15.88 -24.18
C GLY A 173 7.86 14.63 -23.91
N LYS A 174 8.32 13.44 -24.34
CA LYS A 174 7.64 12.19 -24.04
C LYS A 174 7.96 11.77 -22.61
N VAL A 175 6.91 11.33 -21.90
CA VAL A 175 6.99 10.93 -20.50
C VAL A 175 7.15 9.42 -20.40
N TRP A 176 8.15 9.02 -19.63
CA TRP A 176 8.54 7.65 -19.36
C TRP A 176 8.48 7.39 -17.86
N THR A 177 8.14 6.15 -17.50
CA THR A 177 8.29 5.62 -16.15
C THR A 177 9.51 4.71 -16.09
N ILE A 178 10.27 4.81 -15.00
CA ILE A 178 11.37 3.92 -14.65
C ILE A 178 10.89 3.09 -13.46
N GLU A 179 10.87 1.77 -13.65
CA GLU A 179 10.16 0.83 -12.79
C GLU A 179 10.96 -0.47 -12.61
N ALA A 180 10.57 -1.28 -11.63
CA ALA A 180 11.08 -2.62 -11.42
C ALA A 180 9.90 -3.53 -11.10
N TYR A 181 9.71 -4.58 -11.89
CA TYR A 181 8.62 -5.54 -11.72
C TYR A 181 9.18 -6.92 -11.40
N LEU A 182 8.47 -7.66 -10.55
CA LEU A 182 8.85 -9.03 -10.18
C LEU A 182 9.10 -9.93 -11.39
N GLU A 183 8.34 -9.76 -12.48
CA GLU A 183 8.44 -10.61 -13.66
C GLU A 183 9.49 -10.15 -14.68
N LYS A 184 9.94 -8.89 -14.60
CA LYS A 184 10.73 -8.24 -15.64
C LYS A 184 12.05 -7.62 -15.16
N GLY A 185 12.23 -7.46 -13.85
CA GLY A 185 13.32 -6.64 -13.31
C GLY A 185 13.11 -5.16 -13.63
N GLY A 186 14.20 -4.41 -13.66
CA GLY A 186 14.23 -3.00 -14.04
C GLY A 186 13.81 -2.77 -15.50
N LEU A 187 12.90 -1.84 -15.73
CA LEU A 187 12.41 -1.49 -17.07
C LEU A 187 12.02 -0.02 -17.20
N VAL A 188 11.96 0.43 -18.45
CA VAL A 188 11.42 1.73 -18.85
C VAL A 188 10.22 1.50 -19.77
N GLN A 189 9.13 2.23 -19.54
CA GLN A 189 7.95 2.18 -20.40
C GLN A 189 7.29 3.55 -20.55
N PRO A 190 6.53 3.80 -21.63
CA PRO A 190 5.73 5.02 -21.76
C PRO A 190 4.76 5.19 -20.58
N LEU A 191 4.54 6.43 -20.14
CA LEU A 191 3.60 6.72 -19.06
C LEU A 191 2.20 6.17 -19.35
N ASP A 192 1.72 6.26 -20.59
CA ASP A 192 0.41 5.74 -20.96
C ASP A 192 0.32 4.22 -20.69
N ASP A 193 1.35 3.44 -21.02
CA ASP A 193 1.35 1.99 -20.77
C ASP A 193 1.27 1.70 -19.26
N PHE A 194 2.01 2.45 -18.44
CA PHE A 194 1.94 2.37 -16.99
C PHE A 194 0.53 2.67 -16.44
N LEU A 195 -0.10 3.74 -16.92
CA LEU A 195 -1.43 4.15 -16.44
C LEU A 195 -2.52 3.11 -16.80
N HIS A 196 -2.31 2.28 -17.82
CA HIS A 196 -3.23 1.20 -18.19
C HIS A 196 -3.02 -0.11 -17.40
N HIS A 197 -2.07 -0.17 -16.45
CA HIS A 197 -1.78 -1.39 -15.65
C HIS A 197 -2.79 -1.67 -14.51
N GLY A 198 -4.01 -1.15 -14.56
CA GLY A 198 -5.04 -1.41 -13.54
C GLY A 198 -4.69 -0.76 -12.19
N LEU A 199 -4.23 0.49 -12.23
CA LEU A 199 -3.95 1.29 -11.04
C LEU A 199 -5.26 1.64 -10.32
N GLY A 200 -5.26 1.52 -9.00
CA GLY A 200 -6.35 1.94 -8.13
C GLY A 200 -6.09 3.28 -7.44
N ARG A 201 -4.82 3.61 -7.21
CA ARG A 201 -4.41 4.90 -6.60
C ARG A 201 -3.04 5.34 -7.08
N ILE A 202 -2.85 6.66 -7.18
CA ILE A 202 -1.57 7.30 -7.46
C ILE A 202 -1.41 8.52 -6.55
N VAL A 203 -0.30 8.62 -5.83
CA VAL A 203 0.16 9.86 -5.22
C VAL A 203 1.39 10.35 -6.00
N VAL A 204 1.39 11.64 -6.34
CA VAL A 204 2.52 12.27 -7.03
C VAL A 204 3.37 13.00 -6.02
N LEU A 205 4.62 12.56 -5.89
CA LEU A 205 5.64 13.18 -5.06
C LEU A 205 6.65 13.94 -5.91
N ARG A 206 7.05 15.13 -5.44
CA ARG A 206 8.11 15.93 -6.05
C ARG A 206 9.16 16.29 -5.03
N HIS A 207 10.41 15.95 -5.33
CA HIS A 207 11.55 16.30 -4.51
C HIS A 207 11.81 17.82 -4.54
N ASP A 208 12.26 18.39 -3.43
CA ASP A 208 12.48 19.83 -3.32
C ASP A 208 13.66 20.35 -4.14
N ASP A 209 14.72 19.55 -4.27
CA ASP A 209 15.80 19.81 -5.23
C ASP A 209 15.44 19.25 -6.61
N ALA A 210 14.84 20.11 -7.44
CA ALA A 210 14.44 19.76 -8.81
C ALA A 210 15.62 19.44 -9.74
N ALA A 211 16.80 20.04 -9.51
CA ALA A 211 17.97 19.80 -10.36
C ALA A 211 18.56 18.42 -10.07
N LEU A 212 18.64 18.04 -8.79
CA LEU A 212 19.03 16.70 -8.37
C LEU A 212 18.04 15.65 -8.88
N ALA A 213 16.74 15.88 -8.73
CA ALA A 213 15.69 14.94 -9.15
C ALA A 213 15.70 14.71 -10.67
N ALA A 214 15.83 15.77 -11.47
CA ALA A 214 15.95 15.64 -12.93
C ALA A 214 17.23 14.91 -13.35
N LYS A 215 18.35 15.14 -12.65
CA LYS A 215 19.60 14.41 -12.88
C LYS A 215 19.46 12.93 -12.51
N ALA A 216 18.81 12.63 -11.38
CA ALA A 216 18.54 11.27 -10.91
C ALA A 216 17.73 10.49 -11.94
N SER A 217 16.60 11.03 -12.40
CA SER A 217 15.79 10.32 -13.38
C SER A 217 16.48 10.15 -14.73
N ALA A 218 17.29 11.13 -15.18
CA ALA A 218 18.06 10.98 -16.41
C ALA A 218 19.11 9.86 -16.33
N LEU A 219 19.86 9.77 -15.23
CA LEU A 219 20.87 8.72 -15.03
C LEU A 219 20.22 7.34 -14.86
N ALA A 220 19.11 7.27 -14.12
CA ALA A 220 18.34 6.05 -13.96
C ALA A 220 17.74 5.58 -15.30
N TYR A 221 17.16 6.48 -16.09
CA TYR A 221 16.65 6.18 -17.43
C TYR A 221 17.75 5.56 -18.31
N GLU A 222 18.91 6.22 -18.42
CA GLU A 222 20.04 5.72 -19.21
C GLU A 222 20.50 4.33 -18.73
N ARG A 223 20.61 4.14 -17.42
CA ARG A 223 21.07 2.88 -16.82
C ARG A 223 20.09 1.74 -17.08
N VAL A 224 18.79 1.96 -16.98
CA VAL A 224 17.78 0.92 -17.19
C VAL A 224 17.50 0.67 -18.67
N ALA A 225 17.40 1.72 -19.49
CA ALA A 225 17.07 1.59 -20.91
C ALA A 225 18.24 1.08 -21.77
N HIS A 226 19.48 1.37 -21.36
CA HIS A 226 20.68 1.13 -22.20
C HIS A 226 21.80 0.36 -21.50
N GLY A 227 21.69 0.08 -20.21
CA GLY A 227 22.65 -0.73 -19.46
C GLY A 227 22.34 -2.23 -19.49
N ASP A 228 23.11 -2.99 -18.72
CA ASP A 228 22.83 -4.41 -18.48
C ASP A 228 21.50 -4.57 -17.71
N PRO A 229 20.72 -5.64 -17.96
CA PRO A 229 19.49 -5.88 -17.20
C PRO A 229 19.72 -5.84 -15.69
N ILE A 230 18.78 -5.24 -14.97
CA ILE A 230 18.74 -5.23 -13.50
C ILE A 230 17.66 -6.21 -13.08
N ASP A 231 18.01 -7.18 -12.26
CA ASP A 231 17.07 -8.18 -11.76
C ASP A 231 16.19 -7.56 -10.65
N TYR A 232 15.04 -8.19 -10.37
CA TYR A 232 14.17 -7.75 -9.28
C TYR A 232 14.69 -8.28 -7.95
N ASP A 233 14.66 -7.45 -6.90
CA ASP A 233 15.08 -7.89 -5.58
C ASP A 233 13.94 -8.56 -4.81
N GLU A 234 13.90 -9.90 -4.86
CA GLU A 234 12.96 -10.72 -4.10
C GLU A 234 13.35 -10.88 -2.61
N ALA A 235 14.62 -10.65 -2.29
CA ALA A 235 15.19 -10.88 -0.96
C ALA A 235 15.20 -9.62 -0.08
N PHE A 236 14.92 -8.45 -0.66
CA PHE A 236 14.90 -7.14 0.00
C PHE A 236 16.25 -6.81 0.66
N ARG A 237 17.34 -7.03 -0.09
CA ARG A 237 18.70 -6.76 0.35
C ARG A 237 18.99 -5.27 0.27
N THR A 238 19.53 -4.73 1.35
CA THR A 238 19.85 -3.29 1.42
C THR A 238 21.32 -2.97 1.12
N ASP A 239 22.14 -3.98 0.84
CA ASP A 239 23.60 -3.91 0.72
C ASP A 239 24.14 -4.36 -0.64
N ASP A 240 23.29 -4.46 -1.66
CA ASP A 240 23.67 -4.96 -3.00
C ASP A 240 24.08 -3.85 -4.00
N ASP A 241 24.19 -2.60 -3.54
CA ASP A 241 24.55 -1.43 -4.35
C ASP A 241 23.70 -1.25 -5.65
N GLY A 242 22.47 -1.79 -5.68
CA GLY A 242 21.56 -1.69 -6.83
C GLY A 242 21.89 -2.67 -7.96
N GLU A 243 22.48 -3.82 -7.63
CA GLU A 243 22.58 -4.98 -8.52
C GLU A 243 21.20 -5.56 -8.84
N GLN A 244 20.31 -5.55 -7.84
CA GLN A 244 18.88 -5.82 -7.98
C GLN A 244 18.08 -4.61 -7.49
N LEU A 245 16.81 -4.52 -7.89
CA LEU A 245 15.91 -3.46 -7.43
C LEU A 245 14.53 -4.00 -7.09
N PHE A 246 14.07 -3.70 -5.88
CA PHE A 246 12.64 -3.68 -5.57
C PHE A 246 12.02 -2.38 -6.10
N CYS A 247 10.70 -2.39 -6.38
CA CYS A 247 10.04 -1.28 -7.07
C CYS A 247 10.21 0.08 -6.36
N SER A 248 10.20 0.10 -5.04
CA SER A 248 10.36 1.33 -4.25
C SER A 248 11.82 1.74 -4.00
N GLU A 249 12.80 0.90 -4.35
CA GLU A 249 14.22 1.23 -4.26
C GLU A 249 14.70 2.09 -5.43
N ILE A 250 13.92 2.20 -6.50
CA ILE A 250 14.25 2.98 -7.70
C ILE A 250 14.52 4.44 -7.36
N GLY A 251 13.71 5.05 -6.50
CA GLY A 251 13.91 6.43 -6.07
C GLY A 251 15.27 6.59 -5.38
N PRO A 252 15.49 5.96 -4.21
CA PRO A 252 16.75 6.01 -3.48
C PRO A 252 17.98 5.67 -4.33
N TRP A 253 17.88 4.63 -5.15
CA TRP A 253 18.93 4.23 -6.09
C TRP A 253 19.24 5.32 -7.12
N ALA A 254 18.23 5.88 -7.79
CA ALA A 254 18.38 6.94 -8.78
C ALA A 254 18.99 8.21 -8.18
N PHE A 255 18.55 8.61 -6.98
CA PHE A 255 19.15 9.72 -6.25
C PHE A 255 20.61 9.43 -5.88
N GLY A 256 20.92 8.20 -5.47
CA GLY A 256 22.29 7.72 -5.24
C GLY A 256 23.18 7.84 -6.48
N LEU A 257 22.68 7.46 -7.67
CA LEU A 257 23.40 7.63 -8.95
C LEU A 257 23.74 9.10 -9.24
N ALA A 258 22.83 10.01 -8.88
CA ALA A 258 23.04 11.45 -9.05
C ALA A 258 24.01 12.07 -8.04
N GLY A 259 24.50 11.31 -7.06
CA GLY A 259 25.31 11.79 -5.94
C GLY A 259 24.48 12.40 -4.80
N GLY A 260 23.19 12.10 -4.77
CA GLY A 260 22.26 12.49 -3.71
C GLY A 260 22.33 11.56 -2.48
N PRO A 261 21.46 11.82 -1.48
CA PRO A 261 21.36 10.99 -0.30
C PRO A 261 20.90 9.57 -0.64
N ARG A 262 21.51 8.57 0.03
CA ARG A 262 21.12 7.15 -0.06
C ARG A 262 20.20 6.70 1.08
N ASP A 263 20.06 7.52 2.12
CA ASP A 263 19.15 7.29 3.26
C ASP A 263 17.72 7.72 2.93
N MET A 264 17.25 7.32 1.76
CA MET A 264 15.91 7.61 1.26
C MET A 264 15.15 6.29 1.19
N PRO A 265 13.89 6.22 1.68
CA PRO A 265 13.24 7.16 2.59
C PRO A 265 14.00 7.27 3.94
N LEU A 266 13.86 8.41 4.64
CA LEU A 266 14.48 8.58 5.98
C LEU A 266 13.99 7.54 6.99
N HIS A 267 12.70 7.23 6.93
CA HIS A 267 12.03 6.29 7.82
C HIS A 267 11.59 5.06 7.03
N ARG A 268 12.38 3.99 7.14
CA ARG A 268 12.11 2.72 6.47
C ARG A 268 11.17 1.84 7.29
N THR A 269 10.28 1.15 6.60
CA THR A 269 9.40 0.15 7.20
C THR A 269 10.21 -1.05 7.69
N VAL A 270 9.83 -1.55 8.87
CA VAL A 270 10.41 -2.75 9.49
C VAL A 270 9.57 -3.97 9.11
N PHE A 271 10.21 -5.08 8.74
CA PHE A 271 9.52 -6.36 8.63
C PHE A 271 9.26 -6.97 10.03
N PRO A 272 8.03 -7.39 10.36
CA PRO A 272 7.69 -7.98 11.66
C PRO A 272 8.16 -9.46 11.78
N ARG A 273 9.45 -9.71 11.57
CA ARG A 273 10.04 -11.08 11.62
C ARG A 273 9.93 -11.75 12.98
N ASP A 274 9.92 -10.96 14.04
CA ASP A 274 9.68 -11.41 15.41
C ASP A 274 8.27 -11.97 15.61
N ALA A 275 7.28 -11.41 14.92
CA ALA A 275 5.90 -11.88 14.96
C ALA A 275 5.66 -13.07 14.01
N ASN A 276 6.29 -13.08 12.83
CA ASN A 276 6.03 -14.10 11.81
C ASN A 276 7.30 -14.61 11.10
N PRO A 277 8.23 -15.26 11.81
CA PRO A 277 9.48 -15.72 11.22
C PRO A 277 9.25 -16.76 10.11
N ALA A 278 8.22 -17.61 10.26
CA ALA A 278 7.92 -18.69 9.32
C ALA A 278 7.56 -18.18 7.92
N MET A 279 6.81 -17.07 7.80
CA MET A 279 6.49 -16.48 6.50
C MET A 279 7.73 -15.91 5.82
N PHE A 280 8.51 -15.08 6.52
CA PHE A 280 9.71 -14.46 5.94
C PHE A 280 10.76 -15.50 5.56
N ASP A 281 10.96 -16.54 6.38
CA ASP A 281 11.81 -17.68 6.07
C ASP A 281 11.26 -18.44 4.85
N ALA A 282 9.95 -18.70 4.76
CA ALA A 282 9.37 -19.37 3.60
C ALA A 282 9.53 -18.56 2.30
N MET A 283 9.52 -17.22 2.38
CA MET A 283 9.71 -16.33 1.24
C MET A 283 11.18 -16.09 0.90
N GLY A 284 12.13 -16.42 1.77
CA GLY A 284 13.55 -16.17 1.52
C GLY A 284 13.93 -14.69 1.61
N ILE A 285 13.13 -13.89 2.32
CA ILE A 285 13.42 -12.48 2.56
C ILE A 285 14.59 -12.45 3.54
N GLU A 286 15.63 -11.65 3.25
CA GLU A 286 16.84 -11.51 4.07
C GLU A 286 16.90 -10.16 4.81
N GLY A 287 16.32 -9.10 4.25
CA GLY A 287 16.33 -7.76 4.86
C GLY A 287 15.49 -7.63 6.13
N ASP A 288 15.91 -6.77 7.07
CA ASP A 288 15.12 -6.39 8.26
C ASP A 288 14.28 -5.14 8.01
N LEU A 289 14.72 -4.31 7.06
CA LEU A 289 14.10 -3.06 6.67
C LEU A 289 13.82 -3.09 5.18
N ILE A 290 12.74 -2.41 4.79
CA ILE A 290 12.39 -2.16 3.41
C ILE A 290 12.14 -0.66 3.25
N ALA A 291 12.57 -0.11 2.11
CA ALA A 291 12.05 1.17 1.65
C ALA A 291 10.64 0.91 1.09
N ALA A 292 9.61 0.75 1.93
CA ALA A 292 8.27 0.44 1.45
C ALA A 292 7.75 1.57 0.53
N PRO A 293 6.87 1.29 -0.45
CA PRO A 293 6.37 2.29 -1.38
C PRO A 293 5.86 3.57 -0.71
N ALA A 294 5.07 3.42 0.36
CA ALA A 294 4.47 4.51 1.11
C ALA A 294 5.47 5.33 1.95
N ASP A 295 6.66 4.80 2.25
CA ASP A 295 7.61 5.48 3.16
C ASP A 295 8.03 6.85 2.64
N LEU A 296 8.11 7.03 1.31
CA LEU A 296 8.44 8.30 0.68
C LEU A 296 7.39 9.40 0.93
N LEU A 297 6.14 9.04 1.26
CA LEU A 297 5.11 10.00 1.64
C LEU A 297 5.46 10.73 2.95
N PHE A 298 6.28 10.10 3.79
CA PHE A 298 6.69 10.62 5.10
C PHE A 298 8.15 11.10 5.09
N ASP A 299 8.73 11.27 3.90
CA ASP A 299 10.05 11.84 3.74
C ASP A 299 9.95 13.36 3.53
N PRO A 300 10.54 14.18 4.42
CA PRO A 300 10.37 15.63 4.40
C PRO A 300 11.04 16.29 3.19
N ARG A 301 11.82 15.55 2.39
CA ARG A 301 12.47 16.05 1.17
C ARG A 301 11.53 16.06 -0.03
N PHE A 302 10.33 15.48 0.11
CA PHE A 302 9.32 15.41 -0.93
C PHE A 302 8.08 16.22 -0.54
N ARG A 303 7.42 16.78 -1.55
CA ARG A 303 6.10 17.38 -1.44
C ARG A 303 5.07 16.53 -2.19
N ILE A 304 3.89 16.42 -1.59
CA ILE A 304 2.72 15.81 -2.23
C ILE A 304 2.10 16.84 -3.18
N LEU A 305 1.98 16.50 -4.47
CA LEU A 305 1.38 17.39 -5.47
C LEU A 305 -0.10 17.10 -5.71
N GLY A 306 -0.48 15.83 -5.62
CA GLY A 306 -1.84 15.39 -5.82
C GLY A 306 -1.99 13.89 -5.68
N GLU A 307 -3.24 13.47 -5.60
CA GLU A 307 -3.63 12.09 -5.44
C GLU A 307 -4.83 11.76 -6.33
N TRP A 308 -4.68 10.72 -7.14
CA TRP A 308 -5.70 10.16 -8.00
C TRP A 308 -6.19 8.82 -7.48
N ARG A 309 -7.46 8.53 -7.75
CA ARG A 309 -8.14 7.29 -7.35
C ARG A 309 -8.99 6.75 -8.51
N GLU A 310 -9.00 5.44 -8.68
CA GLU A 310 -10.02 4.76 -9.48
C GLU A 310 -11.27 4.59 -8.61
N LEU A 311 -12.26 5.44 -8.83
CA LEU A 311 -13.42 5.58 -7.95
C LEU A 311 -14.25 4.28 -7.90
N HIS A 312 -14.31 3.53 -8.99
CA HIS A 312 -15.03 2.25 -9.03
C HIS A 312 -14.31 1.11 -8.31
N ALA A 313 -13.01 1.26 -8.03
CA ALA A 313 -12.21 0.23 -7.37
C ALA A 313 -12.08 0.45 -5.85
N LEU A 314 -12.51 1.61 -5.32
CA LEU A 314 -12.29 1.98 -3.91
C LEU A 314 -12.85 0.94 -2.94
N GLU A 315 -14.09 0.48 -3.16
CA GLU A 315 -14.72 -0.51 -2.31
C GLU A 315 -14.02 -1.87 -2.39
N GLU A 316 -13.74 -2.34 -3.61
CA GLU A 316 -13.03 -3.61 -3.81
C GLU A 316 -11.64 -3.57 -3.17
N MET A 317 -10.90 -2.48 -3.32
CA MET A 317 -9.58 -2.28 -2.71
C MET A 317 -9.66 -2.33 -1.19
N ARG A 318 -10.62 -1.64 -0.57
CA ARG A 318 -10.80 -1.67 0.89
C ARG A 318 -11.13 -3.08 1.39
N ARG A 319 -11.95 -3.82 0.65
CA ARG A 319 -12.27 -5.23 0.96
C ARG A 319 -11.02 -6.13 0.78
N HIS A 320 -10.18 -5.88 -0.22
CA HIS A 320 -8.90 -6.58 -0.40
C HIS A 320 -7.94 -6.33 0.77
N ASP A 321 -7.84 -5.09 1.23
CA ASP A 321 -7.01 -4.70 2.37
C ASP A 321 -7.47 -5.46 3.64
N ALA A 322 -8.78 -5.51 3.93
CA ALA A 322 -9.33 -6.28 5.04
C ALA A 322 -9.00 -7.79 4.97
N VAL A 323 -9.07 -8.39 3.77
CA VAL A 323 -8.71 -9.81 3.55
C VAL A 323 -7.23 -10.07 3.83
N VAL A 324 -6.35 -9.18 3.38
CA VAL A 324 -4.90 -9.34 3.58
C VAL A 324 -4.53 -9.09 5.03
N GLU A 325 -5.05 -8.03 5.65
CA GLU A 325 -4.80 -7.74 7.07
C GLU A 325 -5.23 -8.92 7.95
N ALA A 326 -6.41 -9.50 7.72
CA ALA A 326 -6.84 -10.68 8.46
C ALA A 326 -5.88 -11.86 8.29
N LEU A 327 -5.43 -12.13 7.06
CA LEU A 327 -4.50 -13.22 6.78
C LEU A 327 -3.13 -13.02 7.45
N PHE A 328 -2.60 -11.80 7.43
CA PHE A 328 -1.34 -11.46 8.09
C PHE A 328 -1.47 -11.50 9.61
N ARG A 329 -2.55 -10.96 10.17
CA ARG A 329 -2.87 -11.07 11.60
C ARG A 329 -2.93 -12.52 12.05
N TRP A 330 -3.53 -13.43 11.29
CA TRP A 330 -3.54 -14.86 11.67
C TRP A 330 -2.14 -15.47 11.72
N MET A 331 -1.23 -15.03 10.85
CA MET A 331 0.14 -15.53 10.86
C MET A 331 0.99 -14.90 11.98
N GLU A 332 0.76 -13.63 12.30
CA GLU A 332 1.49 -12.88 13.32
C GLU A 332 1.00 -13.15 14.75
N GLU A 333 -0.32 -13.24 14.96
CA GLU A 333 -0.94 -13.35 16.28
C GLU A 333 -1.43 -14.77 16.60
N ASP A 334 -1.97 -15.48 15.61
CA ASP A 334 -2.57 -16.81 15.80
C ASP A 334 -1.61 -17.97 15.44
N GLY A 335 -0.37 -17.67 15.03
CA GLY A 335 0.67 -18.67 14.74
C GLY A 335 0.46 -19.46 13.45
N TYR A 336 -0.28 -18.92 12.48
CA TYR A 336 -0.49 -19.57 11.19
C TYR A 336 0.78 -19.51 10.34
N ALA A 337 1.03 -20.56 9.55
CA ALA A 337 2.14 -20.64 8.63
C ALA A 337 1.69 -21.07 7.23
N LEU A 338 2.44 -20.64 6.21
CA LEU A 338 2.25 -21.10 4.84
C LEU A 338 2.56 -22.60 4.73
N ASP A 339 1.64 -23.36 4.12
CA ASP A 339 1.84 -24.75 3.69
C ASP A 339 1.74 -24.86 2.15
N PRO A 340 2.83 -24.54 1.42
CA PRO A 340 2.84 -24.63 -0.03
C PRO A 340 2.61 -26.07 -0.52
N GLN A 341 1.50 -26.24 -1.22
CA GLN A 341 1.11 -27.51 -1.83
C GLN A 341 2.04 -27.90 -2.99
N TRP A 342 2.08 -29.19 -3.32
CA TRP A 342 2.94 -29.73 -4.40
C TRP A 342 2.73 -29.02 -5.75
N LYS A 343 1.50 -28.57 -6.02
CA LYS A 343 1.15 -27.84 -7.24
C LYS A 343 1.86 -26.49 -7.34
N HIS A 344 2.09 -25.77 -6.23
CA HIS A 344 2.82 -24.49 -6.25
C HIS A 344 4.27 -24.73 -6.70
N ARG A 345 4.93 -25.71 -6.08
CA ARG A 345 6.30 -26.13 -6.45
C ARG A 345 6.39 -26.59 -7.91
N ALA A 346 5.40 -27.34 -8.39
CA ALA A 346 5.35 -27.79 -9.77
C ALA A 346 5.15 -26.61 -10.74
N THR A 347 4.24 -25.69 -10.45
CA THR A 347 3.98 -24.48 -11.25
C THR A 347 5.24 -23.64 -11.39
N VAL A 348 5.92 -23.31 -10.29
CA VAL A 348 7.16 -22.52 -10.32
C VAL A 348 8.25 -23.23 -11.12
N ARG A 349 8.46 -24.53 -10.88
CA ARG A 349 9.47 -25.30 -11.62
C ARG A 349 9.21 -25.30 -13.11
N VAL A 350 7.96 -25.54 -13.53
CA VAL A 350 7.59 -25.53 -14.95
C VAL A 350 7.73 -24.14 -15.54
N GLY A 351 7.23 -23.11 -14.86
CA GLY A 351 7.32 -21.71 -15.28
C GLY A 351 8.76 -21.28 -15.53
N LEU A 352 9.65 -21.48 -14.56
CA LEU A 352 11.08 -21.16 -14.69
C LEU A 352 11.76 -21.98 -15.79
N THR A 353 11.42 -23.26 -15.92
CA THR A 353 11.98 -24.12 -16.99
C THR A 353 11.59 -23.61 -18.37
N VAL A 354 10.31 -23.28 -18.58
CA VAL A 354 9.82 -22.72 -19.84
C VAL A 354 10.45 -21.35 -20.09
N ARG A 355 10.51 -20.47 -19.08
CA ARG A 355 11.12 -19.14 -19.18
C ARG A 355 12.59 -19.18 -19.60
N ARG A 356 13.36 -20.13 -19.06
CA ARG A 356 14.80 -20.33 -19.36
C ARG A 356 15.06 -21.09 -20.66
N THR A 357 14.03 -21.67 -21.29
CA THR A 357 14.20 -22.45 -22.53
C THR A 357 14.20 -21.54 -23.76
N PRO A 358 15.27 -21.55 -24.58
CA PRO A 358 15.33 -20.75 -25.80
C PRO A 358 14.14 -21.03 -26.74
N GLY A 359 13.50 -19.96 -27.22
CA GLY A 359 12.32 -20.03 -28.10
C GLY A 359 10.97 -20.19 -27.40
N LEU A 360 10.92 -20.82 -26.22
CA LEU A 360 9.68 -20.95 -25.43
C LEU A 360 9.50 -19.86 -24.39
N GLY A 361 10.58 -19.22 -23.95
CA GLY A 361 10.54 -18.23 -22.87
C GLY A 361 9.61 -17.03 -23.11
N ARG A 362 9.34 -16.67 -24.38
CA ARG A 362 8.39 -15.60 -24.75
C ARG A 362 6.94 -15.91 -24.37
N LEU A 363 6.58 -17.18 -24.22
CA LEU A 363 5.21 -17.59 -23.86
C LEU A 363 4.84 -17.23 -22.40
N VAL A 364 5.86 -17.03 -21.55
CA VAL A 364 5.71 -16.80 -20.10
C VAL A 364 6.50 -15.58 -19.64
N GLU A 365 6.90 -14.71 -20.56
CA GLU A 365 7.76 -13.55 -20.28
C GLU A 365 7.11 -12.55 -19.31
N GLY A 366 5.79 -12.41 -19.35
CA GLY A 366 5.04 -11.57 -18.41
C GLY A 366 4.57 -12.28 -17.14
N MET A 367 5.03 -13.51 -16.87
CA MET A 367 4.56 -14.31 -15.72
C MET A 367 5.66 -14.59 -14.69
N VAL A 368 6.92 -14.71 -15.14
CA VAL A 368 8.03 -15.04 -14.25
C VAL A 368 9.36 -14.55 -14.83
N HIS A 369 10.19 -13.97 -13.96
CA HIS A 369 11.54 -13.58 -14.32
C HIS A 369 12.43 -14.82 -14.52
N PRO A 370 13.34 -14.86 -15.52
CA PRO A 370 14.23 -16.01 -15.72
C PRO A 370 15.08 -16.33 -14.50
N ASN A 371 15.46 -15.32 -13.69
CA ASN A 371 16.28 -15.50 -12.50
C ASN A 371 15.49 -15.56 -11.20
N GLY A 372 14.15 -15.51 -11.25
CA GLY A 372 13.34 -15.39 -10.05
C GLY A 372 13.55 -16.53 -9.05
N ASP A 373 13.62 -16.18 -7.77
CA ASP A 373 13.91 -17.11 -6.69
C ASP A 373 12.76 -18.14 -6.51
N PRO A 374 13.05 -19.46 -6.61
CA PRO A 374 12.00 -20.47 -6.50
C PRO A 374 11.30 -20.52 -5.15
N GLN A 375 11.99 -20.16 -4.06
CA GLN A 375 11.45 -20.19 -2.70
C GLN A 375 10.45 -19.04 -2.52
N PHE A 376 10.85 -17.81 -2.88
CA PHE A 376 9.97 -16.64 -2.93
C PHE A 376 8.73 -16.90 -3.79
N LEU A 377 8.91 -17.37 -5.03
CA LEU A 377 7.80 -17.62 -5.96
C LEU A 377 6.83 -18.68 -5.44
N VAL A 378 7.32 -19.74 -4.77
CA VAL A 378 6.45 -20.79 -4.20
C VAL A 378 5.64 -20.25 -3.02
N ALA A 379 6.27 -19.49 -2.13
CA ALA A 379 5.59 -18.87 -0.99
C ALA A 379 4.58 -17.81 -1.45
N GLY A 380 4.98 -16.94 -2.39
CA GLY A 380 4.11 -15.94 -3.00
C GLY A 380 2.88 -16.54 -3.66
N LEU A 381 3.02 -17.63 -4.44
CA LEU A 381 1.86 -18.34 -5.00
C LEU A 381 0.96 -18.97 -3.94
N ALA A 382 1.53 -19.49 -2.85
CA ALA A 382 0.75 -20.06 -1.75
C ALA A 382 -0.05 -18.97 -1.03
N LEU A 383 0.58 -17.84 -0.73
CA LEU A 383 -0.04 -16.68 -0.10
C LEU A 383 -1.14 -16.10 -1.01
N GLN A 384 -0.86 -15.92 -2.30
CA GLN A 384 -1.84 -15.46 -3.28
C GLN A 384 -3.01 -16.44 -3.40
N GLU A 385 -2.79 -17.75 -3.36
CA GLU A 385 -3.89 -18.72 -3.34
C GLU A 385 -4.73 -18.61 -2.06
N ALA A 386 -4.10 -18.50 -0.89
CA ALA A 386 -4.80 -18.36 0.38
C ALA A 386 -5.68 -17.10 0.40
N GLY A 387 -5.10 -15.94 0.03
CA GLY A 387 -5.82 -14.68 -0.08
C GLY A 387 -6.99 -14.76 -1.07
N ASN A 388 -6.79 -15.31 -2.28
CA ASN A 388 -7.86 -15.44 -3.26
C ASN A 388 -8.99 -16.39 -2.83
N ARG A 389 -8.68 -17.40 -2.01
CA ARG A 389 -9.68 -18.30 -1.44
C ARG A 389 -10.49 -17.59 -0.37
N LEU A 390 -9.81 -16.88 0.52
CA LEU A 390 -10.44 -16.09 1.57
C LEU A 390 -11.33 -15.00 0.96
N TRP A 391 -10.82 -14.25 -0.01
CA TRP A 391 -11.57 -13.26 -0.79
C TRP A 391 -12.89 -13.83 -1.34
N LYS A 392 -12.86 -14.99 -1.99
CA LYS A 392 -14.06 -15.59 -2.59
C LYS A 392 -15.12 -16.03 -1.57
N ASP A 393 -14.71 -16.42 -0.37
CA ASP A 393 -15.65 -16.77 0.69
C ASP A 393 -16.16 -15.53 1.40
N PHE A 394 -15.30 -14.53 1.57
CA PHE A 394 -15.61 -13.22 2.14
C PHE A 394 -16.61 -12.44 1.29
N ASP A 395 -16.31 -12.28 0.00
CA ASP A 395 -17.18 -11.60 -0.96
C ASP A 395 -18.57 -12.26 -1.05
N ARG A 396 -18.60 -13.61 -1.03
CA ARG A 396 -19.86 -14.36 -0.97
C ARG A 396 -20.62 -14.15 0.34
N ALA A 397 -19.92 -14.02 1.46
CA ALA A 397 -20.55 -13.80 2.77
C ALA A 397 -21.11 -12.39 2.92
N LEU A 398 -20.59 -11.43 2.16
CA LEU A 398 -21.05 -10.05 2.08
C LEU A 398 -21.99 -9.78 0.89
N ASP A 399 -22.45 -10.81 0.18
CA ASP A 399 -23.28 -10.64 -1.02
C ASP A 399 -24.54 -9.82 -0.70
N GLY A 400 -24.65 -8.65 -1.34
CA GLY A 400 -25.73 -7.68 -1.15
C GLY A 400 -25.52 -6.64 -0.04
N GLU A 401 -24.43 -6.70 0.73
CA GLU A 401 -24.06 -5.66 1.69
C GLU A 401 -23.26 -4.56 0.98
N GLU A 402 -23.82 -3.35 0.95
CA GLU A 402 -23.17 -2.15 0.43
C GLU A 402 -22.34 -1.50 1.55
N HIS A 403 -21.05 -1.24 1.29
CA HIS A 403 -20.16 -0.49 2.19
C HIS A 403 -20.04 -1.01 3.65
N PRO A 404 -19.72 -2.30 3.88
CA PRO A 404 -19.58 -2.82 5.23
C PRO A 404 -18.52 -2.04 6.05
N SER A 405 -18.79 -1.87 7.34
CA SER A 405 -17.82 -1.28 8.26
C SER A 405 -16.58 -2.17 8.43
N TYR A 406 -15.47 -1.59 8.87
CA TYR A 406 -14.24 -2.35 9.11
C TYR A 406 -14.44 -3.47 10.12
N ALA A 407 -15.14 -3.16 11.21
CA ALA A 407 -15.50 -4.13 12.25
C ALA A 407 -16.40 -5.27 11.74
N GLU A 408 -17.31 -4.99 10.79
CA GLU A 408 -18.13 -6.03 10.15
C GLU A 408 -17.30 -6.93 9.25
N MET A 409 -16.43 -6.36 8.42
CA MET A 409 -15.53 -7.12 7.56
C MET A 409 -14.67 -8.09 8.39
N HIS A 410 -14.04 -7.60 9.46
CA HIS A 410 -13.25 -8.43 10.38
C HIS A 410 -14.05 -9.54 11.04
N ARG A 411 -15.29 -9.25 11.47
CA ARG A 411 -16.18 -10.26 12.07
C ARG A 411 -16.53 -11.37 11.08
N VAL A 412 -16.80 -11.01 9.82
CA VAL A 412 -17.10 -11.98 8.76
C VAL A 412 -15.87 -12.83 8.45
N LEU A 413 -14.69 -12.21 8.31
CA LEU A 413 -13.43 -12.93 8.08
C LEU A 413 -13.11 -13.91 9.20
N GLU A 414 -13.34 -13.51 10.45
CA GLU A 414 -13.11 -14.37 11.61
C GLU A 414 -14.10 -15.56 11.67
N ALA A 415 -15.35 -15.34 11.28
CA ALA A 415 -16.34 -16.42 11.15
C ALA A 415 -15.96 -17.42 10.05
N ILE A 416 -15.46 -16.93 8.91
CA ILE A 416 -14.93 -17.77 7.81
C ILE A 416 -13.74 -18.59 8.31
N ARG A 417 -12.79 -17.95 9.00
CA ARG A 417 -11.63 -18.64 9.58
C ARG A 417 -12.04 -19.77 10.50
N THR A 418 -12.89 -19.48 11.47
CA THR A 418 -13.34 -20.47 12.48
C THR A 418 -14.01 -21.66 11.81
N THR A 419 -14.92 -21.40 10.86
CA THR A 419 -15.63 -22.47 10.13
C THR A 419 -14.67 -23.34 9.31
N ASP A 420 -13.73 -22.71 8.60
CA ASP A 420 -12.77 -23.43 7.77
C ASP A 420 -11.75 -24.22 8.60
N LEU A 421 -11.40 -23.72 9.80
CA LEU A 421 -10.55 -24.42 10.76
C LEU A 421 -11.22 -25.70 11.27
N GLU A 422 -12.51 -25.66 11.62
CA GLU A 422 -13.28 -26.86 12.01
C GLU A 422 -13.25 -27.93 10.91
N VAL A 423 -13.45 -27.52 9.65
CA VAL A 423 -13.35 -28.42 8.50
C VAL A 423 -11.93 -28.97 8.35
N TRP A 424 -10.91 -28.16 8.60
CA TRP A 424 -9.50 -28.58 8.51
C TRP A 424 -9.15 -29.61 9.58
N VAL A 425 -9.57 -29.42 10.83
CA VAL A 425 -9.31 -30.36 11.93
C VAL A 425 -9.86 -31.75 11.61
N ASP A 426 -11.10 -31.82 11.10
CA ASP A 426 -11.73 -33.10 10.79
C ASP A 426 -11.31 -33.67 9.42
N HIS A 427 -11.10 -32.79 8.44
CA HIS A 427 -10.87 -33.13 7.04
C HIS A 427 -9.90 -32.14 6.36
N PRO A 428 -8.58 -32.20 6.62
CA PRO A 428 -7.61 -31.19 6.16
C PRO A 428 -7.64 -30.90 4.65
N ARG A 429 -7.94 -31.93 3.84
CA ARG A 429 -8.01 -31.81 2.37
C ARG A 429 -9.28 -31.13 1.85
N ARG A 430 -10.32 -31.00 2.68
CA ARG A 430 -11.61 -30.39 2.33
C ARG A 430 -11.68 -28.92 2.75
N ALA A 431 -10.85 -28.49 3.69
CA ALA A 431 -10.73 -27.08 4.04
C ALA A 431 -10.34 -26.24 2.82
N ASN A 432 -10.82 -25.01 2.77
CA ASN A 432 -10.58 -24.08 1.68
C ASN A 432 -9.27 -23.34 1.88
N VAL A 433 -9.19 -22.46 2.89
CA VAL A 433 -8.02 -21.61 3.17
C VAL A 433 -6.98 -22.38 3.99
N HIS A 434 -7.41 -23.11 5.02
CA HIS A 434 -6.53 -23.78 5.97
C HIS A 434 -5.65 -24.88 5.37
N ARG A 435 -6.00 -25.39 4.19
CA ARG A 435 -5.10 -26.31 3.47
C ARG A 435 -3.85 -25.63 2.89
N VAL A 436 -3.79 -24.29 2.89
CA VAL A 436 -2.67 -23.50 2.34
C VAL A 436 -2.02 -22.64 3.43
N VAL A 437 -2.77 -22.22 4.45
CA VAL A 437 -2.25 -21.45 5.60
C VAL A 437 -2.91 -21.97 6.87
N ASN A 438 -2.16 -22.56 7.81
CA ASN A 438 -2.72 -23.24 8.99
C ASN A 438 -1.85 -23.05 10.24
N PRO A 439 -2.40 -23.26 11.45
CA PRO A 439 -1.68 -23.09 12.72
C PRO A 439 -0.62 -24.16 13.05
N GLY A 440 -0.30 -25.08 12.13
CA GLY A 440 0.70 -26.15 12.32
C GLY A 440 0.14 -27.49 12.80
#